data_AF-I5AXM6-F1
#
_entry.id   AF-I5AXM6-F1
#
_cell.length_a   1.000
_cell.length_b   1.000
_cell.length_c   1.000
_cell.angle_alpha   90.00
_cell.angle_beta   90.00
_cell.angle_gamma   90.00
#
_symmetry.space_group_name_H-M   'P 1'
#
loop_
_entity.id
_entity.type
_entity.pdbx_description
1 polymer ?
#
loop_
_entity_poly.entity_id
_entity_poly.type
_entity_poly.pdbx_seq_one_letter_code
_entity_poly.pdbx_strand_id
1 'polypeptide(L)'
;MCTRFYLDDSIPELKNILEAGTRGSLAKHFLTTHGRPILTSGEVRPTDIVPVIAPNARGQRSVFPMQWGFLARDQRRTLFNARMETAKEKPTFRDAWIHPSWSVKHILRSFYATRLTCV
;
A
#
# COMPACT_ATOMS: atom_id res chain seq x y z
N MET A 1 -11.68 -2.81 -12.08
CA MET A 1 -10.37 -2.36 -11.54
C MET A 1 -10.69 -1.28 -10.53
N CYS A 2 -10.21 -1.43 -9.29
CA CYS A 2 -10.48 -0.45 -8.23
C CYS A 2 -9.50 0.71 -8.35
N THR A 3 -10.00 1.93 -8.24
CA THR A 3 -9.13 3.12 -8.20
C THR A 3 -9.38 3.96 -6.95
N ARG A 4 -10.40 3.62 -6.17
CA ARG A 4 -10.76 4.26 -4.90
C ARG A 4 -11.23 3.19 -3.92
N PHE A 5 -11.03 3.44 -2.64
CA PHE A 5 -11.64 2.67 -1.55
C PHE A 5 -11.82 3.58 -0.34
N TYR A 6 -12.62 3.16 0.63
CA TYR A 6 -12.87 3.92 1.85
C TYR A 6 -12.20 3.25 3.06
N LEU A 7 -11.50 4.04 3.88
CA LEU A 7 -11.02 3.64 5.20
C LEU A 7 -12.02 4.11 6.25
N ASP A 8 -12.63 3.13 6.92
CA ASP A 8 -13.52 3.38 8.04
C ASP A 8 -12.77 3.13 9.36
N ASP A 9 -12.51 4.20 10.09
CA ASP A 9 -11.82 4.17 11.38
C ASP A 9 -12.72 3.70 12.54
N SER A 10 -14.03 3.56 12.29
CA SER A 10 -14.95 2.94 13.24
C SER A 10 -14.78 1.41 13.31
N ILE A 11 -14.15 0.79 12.31
CA ILE A 11 -13.88 -0.66 12.26
C ILE A 11 -12.75 -1.01 13.27
N PRO A 12 -13.05 -1.72 14.37
CA PRO A 12 -12.07 -1.98 15.43
C PRO A 12 -10.85 -2.77 14.95
N GLU A 13 -11.03 -3.66 13.98
CA GLU A 13 -9.97 -4.48 13.40
C GLU A 13 -8.92 -3.65 12.64
N LEU A 14 -9.31 -2.48 12.12
CA LEU A 14 -8.41 -1.59 11.40
C LEU A 14 -7.63 -0.67 12.33
N LYS A 15 -8.21 -0.31 13.49
CA LYS A 15 -7.64 0.67 14.42
C LYS A 15 -6.17 0.43 14.75
N ASN A 16 -5.82 -0.82 15.09
CA ASN A 16 -4.42 -1.17 15.42
C ASN A 16 -3.47 -0.97 14.23
N ILE A 17 -3.93 -1.22 13.00
CA ILE A 17 -3.14 -1.04 11.78
C ILE A 17 -2.99 0.46 11.50
N LEU A 18 -4.08 1.22 11.59
CA LEU A 18 -4.09 2.66 11.36
C LEU A 18 -3.16 3.39 12.34
N GLU A 19 -3.24 3.05 13.62
CA GLU A 19 -2.35 3.61 14.65
C GLU A 19 -0.89 3.19 14.47
N ALA A 20 -0.62 1.94 14.10
CA ALA A 20 0.75 1.49 13.88
C ALA A 20 1.40 2.18 12.67
N GLY A 21 0.63 2.46 11.61
CA GLY A 21 1.14 3.09 10.39
C GLY A 21 1.52 4.56 10.55
N THR A 22 0.99 5.25 11.56
CA THR A 22 1.30 6.67 11.84
C THR A 22 2.45 6.85 12.84
N ARG A 23 2.93 5.76 13.46
CA ARG A 23 3.99 5.80 14.46
C ARG A 23 5.38 5.58 13.83
N GLY A 24 6.42 6.03 14.55
CA GLY A 24 7.81 5.76 14.21
C GLY A 24 8.50 6.81 13.33
N SER A 25 9.81 6.62 13.12
CA SER A 25 10.65 7.54 12.33
C SER A 25 10.29 7.56 10.85
N LEU A 26 9.87 6.41 10.30
CA LEU A 26 9.46 6.32 8.89
C LEU A 26 8.19 7.13 8.60
N ALA A 27 7.19 7.07 9.48
CA ALA A 27 5.99 7.89 9.36
C ALA A 27 6.32 9.39 9.41
N LYS A 28 7.18 9.81 10.35
CA LYS A 28 7.67 11.19 10.41
C LYS A 28 8.41 11.60 9.13
N HIS A 29 9.27 10.73 8.60
CA HIS A 29 10.00 10.98 7.36
C HIS A 29 9.04 11.15 6.17
N PHE A 30 8.00 10.32 6.07
CA PHE A 30 7.00 10.46 5.00
C PHE A 30 6.27 11.81 5.08
N LEU A 31 5.89 12.24 6.29
CA LEU A 31 5.26 13.55 6.50
C LEU A 31 6.19 14.69 6.06
N THR A 32 7.48 14.63 6.40
CA THR A 32 8.45 15.69 6.05
C THR A 32 8.81 15.73 4.57
N THR A 33 8.96 14.57 3.93
CA THR A 33 9.47 14.48 2.55
C THR A 33 8.38 14.65 1.51
N HIS A 34 7.18 14.12 1.76
CA HIS A 34 6.07 14.15 0.79
C HIS A 34 5.08 15.29 1.03
N GLY A 35 5.12 15.94 2.20
CA GLY A 35 4.21 17.04 2.55
C GLY A 35 2.72 16.64 2.59
N ARG A 36 2.43 15.33 2.64
CA ARG A 36 1.07 14.77 2.67
C ARG A 36 0.87 13.94 3.94
N PRO A 37 -0.30 14.03 4.59
CA PRO A 37 -0.61 13.21 5.76
C PRO A 37 -0.76 11.74 5.38
N ILE A 38 -0.56 10.86 6.36
CA ILE A 38 -0.93 9.44 6.26
C ILE A 38 -2.45 9.37 6.47
N LEU A 39 -3.18 8.93 5.45
CA LEU A 39 -4.63 8.77 5.50
C LEU A 39 -5.01 7.56 6.36
N THR A 40 -5.77 7.82 7.42
CA THR A 40 -6.29 6.80 8.33
C THR A 40 -7.81 6.64 8.29
N SER A 41 -8.52 7.57 7.67
CA SER A 41 -9.97 7.51 7.49
C SER A 41 -10.37 8.25 6.22
N GLY A 42 -11.58 7.98 5.74
CA GLY A 42 -12.13 8.62 4.55
C GLY A 42 -11.77 7.90 3.25
N GLU A 43 -11.97 8.59 2.14
CA GLU A 43 -11.70 8.06 0.82
C GLU A 43 -10.19 8.08 0.49
N VAL A 44 -9.70 6.97 -0.03
CA VAL A 44 -8.32 6.79 -0.49
C VAL A 44 -8.28 6.76 -2.01
N ARG A 45 -7.30 7.48 -2.58
CA ARG A 45 -7.06 7.66 -4.00
C ARG A 45 -5.64 7.24 -4.39
N PRO A 46 -5.36 7.05 -5.69
CA PRO A 46 -4.01 6.78 -6.15
C PRO A 46 -3.07 7.90 -5.69
N THR A 47 -1.85 7.52 -5.29
CA THR A 47 -0.81 8.41 -4.71
C THR A 47 -1.02 8.87 -3.27
N ASP A 48 -2.11 8.49 -2.61
CA ASP A 48 -2.27 8.72 -1.18
C ASP A 48 -1.33 7.82 -0.37
N ILE A 49 -0.93 8.30 0.80
CA ILE A 49 -0.10 7.54 1.74
C ILE A 49 -1.04 6.87 2.74
N VAL A 50 -0.99 5.55 2.83
CA VAL A 50 -1.84 4.75 3.72
C VAL A 50 -1.02 3.77 4.57
N PRO A 51 -1.56 3.27 5.70
CA PRO A 51 -0.98 2.20 6.50
C PRO A 51 -1.07 0.82 5.84
N VAL A 52 0.00 0.04 5.97
CA VAL A 52 0.23 -1.15 5.13
C VAL A 52 0.85 -2.25 5.92
N ILE A 53 0.28 -3.44 5.81
CA ILE A 53 0.88 -4.64 6.38
C ILE A 53 1.89 -5.25 5.38
N ALA A 54 3.17 -5.25 5.75
CA ALA A 54 4.25 -5.88 5.01
C ALA A 54 5.23 -6.59 5.95
N PRO A 55 6.03 -7.57 5.47
CA PRO A 55 7.12 -8.11 6.27
C PRO A 55 8.21 -7.06 6.43
N ASN A 56 8.78 -6.96 7.62
CA ASN A 56 9.99 -6.19 7.85
C ASN A 56 11.24 -6.92 7.29
N ALA A 57 12.43 -6.35 7.47
CA ALA A 57 13.68 -6.94 7.01
C ALA A 57 13.99 -8.32 7.64
N ARG A 58 13.33 -8.66 8.76
CA ARG A 58 13.42 -9.96 9.45
C ARG A 58 12.28 -10.91 9.06
N GLY A 59 11.47 -10.55 8.06
CA GLY A 59 10.32 -11.35 7.61
C GLY A 59 9.07 -11.26 8.50
N GLN A 60 9.09 -10.48 9.57
CA GLN A 60 7.98 -10.39 10.53
C GLN A 60 6.91 -9.42 10.03
N ARG A 61 5.64 -9.77 10.23
CA ARG A 61 4.50 -8.91 9.89
C ARG A 61 4.59 -7.58 10.67
N SER A 62 4.59 -6.46 9.96
CA SER A 62 4.68 -5.12 10.54
C SER A 62 3.86 -4.13 9.70
N VAL A 63 3.64 -2.92 10.22
CA VAL A 63 2.86 -1.88 9.55
C VAL A 63 3.75 -0.72 9.14
N PHE A 64 3.60 -0.27 7.90
CA PHE A 64 4.38 0.83 7.33
C PHE A 64 3.50 1.82 6.59
N PRO A 65 3.82 3.12 6.62
CA PRO A 65 3.24 4.07 5.70
C PRO A 65 3.79 3.81 4.30
N MET A 66 2.92 3.67 3.30
CA MET A 66 3.35 3.63 1.91
C MET A 66 2.40 4.40 1.00
N GLN A 67 2.96 4.96 -0.07
CA GLN A 67 2.20 5.57 -1.14
C GLN A 67 1.50 4.49 -1.99
N TRP A 68 0.22 4.67 -2.28
CA TRP A 68 -0.51 3.81 -3.21
C TRP A 68 -0.08 4.10 -4.65
N GLY A 69 0.96 3.40 -5.08
CA GLY A 69 1.48 3.49 -6.43
C GLY A 69 2.77 2.71 -6.55
N PHE A 70 2.96 2.07 -7.70
CA PHE A 70 4.16 1.34 -8.04
C PHE A 70 4.84 2.01 -9.22
N LEU A 71 6.06 2.49 -8.99
CA LEU A 71 6.91 3.00 -10.05
C LEU A 71 7.37 1.83 -10.92
N ALA A 72 6.97 1.85 -12.19
CA ALA A 72 7.51 0.92 -13.17
C ALA A 72 9.03 1.11 -13.30
N ARG A 73 9.72 0.10 -13.82
CA ARG A 73 11.19 0.11 -13.99
C ARG A 73 11.72 1.32 -14.77
N ASP A 74 10.91 1.88 -15.65
CA ASP A 74 11.24 3.08 -16.42
C ASP A 74 11.11 4.39 -15.62
N GLN A 75 10.63 4.31 -14.37
CA GLN A 75 10.32 5.42 -13.44
C GLN A 75 9.41 6.50 -14.02
N ARG A 76 8.80 6.27 -15.18
CA ARG A 76 7.97 7.25 -15.90
C ARG A 76 6.48 7.03 -15.65
N ARG A 77 6.09 5.84 -15.20
CA ARG A 77 4.69 5.46 -15.02
C ARG A 77 4.45 4.89 -13.63
N THR A 78 3.44 5.44 -12.95
CA THR A 78 2.93 4.88 -11.70
C THR A 78 1.75 3.97 -11.99
N LEU A 79 1.82 2.74 -11.50
CA LEU A 79 0.80 1.72 -11.65
C LEU A 79 0.11 1.48 -10.30
N PHE A 80 -1.21 1.32 -10.32
CA PHE A 80 -2.01 1.19 -9.08
C PHE A 80 -2.62 -0.19 -8.91
N ASN A 81 -2.72 -0.96 -10.00
CA ASN A 81 -3.32 -2.28 -10.06
C ASN A 81 -2.41 -3.22 -10.86
N ALA A 82 -2.37 -4.51 -10.49
CA ALA A 82 -1.97 -5.58 -11.40
C ALA A 82 -2.95 -6.75 -11.31
N ARG A 83 -3.12 -7.43 -12.44
CA ARG A 83 -3.95 -8.64 -12.53
C ARG A 83 -3.19 -9.81 -11.91
N MET A 84 -3.79 -10.46 -10.92
CA MET A 84 -3.19 -11.60 -10.19
C MET A 84 -2.68 -12.69 -11.14
N GLU A 85 -3.44 -12.99 -12.18
CA GLU A 85 -3.19 -14.04 -13.16
C GLU A 85 -1.90 -13.79 -13.95
N THR A 86 -1.52 -12.54 -14.18
CA THR A 86 -0.38 -12.17 -15.04
C THR A 86 0.75 -11.45 -14.29
N ALA A 87 0.58 -11.16 -13.00
CA ALA A 87 1.53 -10.34 -12.27
C ALA A 87 2.89 -11.03 -12.03
N LYS A 88 2.94 -12.38 -11.98
CA LYS A 88 4.21 -13.13 -11.93
C LYS A 88 4.94 -13.12 -13.29
N GLU A 89 4.20 -13.04 -14.39
CA GLU A 89 4.75 -13.18 -15.75
C GLU A 89 5.24 -11.84 -16.31
N LYS A 90 4.50 -10.75 -16.03
CA LYS A 90 4.82 -9.42 -16.55
C LYS A 90 6.15 -8.91 -15.98
N PRO A 91 7.13 -8.53 -16.83
CA PRO A 91 8.43 -8.02 -16.39
C PRO A 91 8.34 -6.83 -15.42
N THR A 92 7.28 -6.03 -15.52
CA THR A 92 7.01 -4.90 -14.64
C THR A 92 6.83 -5.31 -13.17
N PHE A 93 6.18 -6.45 -12.91
CA PHE A 93 5.84 -6.90 -11.55
C PHE A 93 6.59 -8.16 -11.14
N ARG A 94 7.24 -8.89 -12.06
CA ARG A 94 7.85 -10.19 -11.81
C ARG A 94 8.87 -10.19 -10.66
N ASP A 95 9.86 -9.31 -10.71
CA ASP A 95 10.89 -9.25 -9.66
C ASP A 95 10.27 -8.93 -8.31
N ALA A 96 9.32 -8.01 -8.35
CA ALA A 96 8.56 -7.51 -7.23
C ALA A 96 7.69 -8.65 -6.62
N TRP A 97 7.14 -9.52 -7.47
CA TRP A 97 6.35 -10.69 -7.09
C TRP A 97 7.21 -11.78 -6.43
N ILE A 98 8.40 -12.04 -6.98
CA ILE A 98 9.33 -13.07 -6.49
C ILE A 98 10.04 -12.61 -5.21
N HIS A 99 10.48 -11.35 -5.20
CA HIS A 99 11.17 -10.70 -4.10
C HIS A 99 10.33 -9.52 -3.63
N PRO A 100 9.24 -9.77 -2.88
CA PRO A 100 8.38 -8.70 -2.39
C PRO A 100 9.12 -7.91 -1.33
N SER A 101 9.87 -6.91 -1.79
CA SER A 101 10.43 -5.86 -0.98
C SER A 101 9.32 -4.96 -0.48
N TRP A 102 9.69 -4.06 0.42
CA TRP A 102 8.85 -3.01 0.99
C TRP A 102 7.89 -2.37 -0.02
N SER A 103 8.30 -2.19 -1.28
CA SER A 103 7.54 -1.48 -2.31
C SER A 103 6.37 -2.23 -2.94
N VAL A 104 6.21 -3.55 -2.74
CA VAL A 104 5.46 -4.36 -3.73
C VAL A 104 4.16 -4.97 -3.26
N LYS A 105 4.00 -5.26 -1.96
CA LYS A 105 2.86 -6.09 -1.53
C LYS A 105 1.47 -5.47 -1.73
N HIS A 106 1.37 -4.20 -2.13
CA HIS A 106 0.10 -3.52 -2.46
C HIS A 106 -0.51 -3.89 -3.79
N ILE A 107 0.32 -4.11 -4.80
CA ILE A 107 -0.21 -4.32 -6.15
C ILE A 107 -1.03 -5.61 -6.20
N LEU A 108 -0.69 -6.57 -5.33
CA LEU A 108 -1.24 -7.92 -5.33
C LEU A 108 -2.35 -8.12 -4.32
N ARG A 109 -2.49 -7.22 -3.33
CA ARG A 109 -3.53 -7.30 -2.30
C ARG A 109 -4.72 -6.36 -2.52
N SER A 110 -4.77 -5.62 -3.63
CA SER A 110 -6.04 -5.04 -4.10
C SER A 110 -7.11 -6.11 -4.39
N PHE A 111 -6.76 -7.40 -4.47
CA PHE A 111 -7.71 -8.51 -4.63
C PHE A 111 -8.24 -9.11 -3.32
N TYR A 112 -7.64 -8.81 -2.16
CA TYR A 112 -8.17 -9.23 -0.85
C TYR A 112 -8.89 -8.11 -0.10
N ALA A 113 -9.13 -6.97 -0.76
CA ALA A 113 -9.99 -5.91 -0.28
C ALA A 113 -11.48 -6.22 -0.49
N THR A 114 -11.89 -7.49 -0.44
CA THR A 114 -13.29 -7.93 -0.49
C THR A 114 -14.10 -7.58 0.77
N ARG A 115 -13.55 -6.71 1.64
CA ARG A 115 -14.23 -6.07 2.77
C ARG A 115 -13.99 -4.55 2.86
N LEU A 116 -13.33 -3.95 1.87
CA LEU A 116 -13.30 -2.50 1.70
C LEU A 116 -14.15 -2.23 0.46
N THR A 117 -15.22 -1.46 0.60
CA THR A 117 -16.10 -1.08 -0.51
C THR A 117 -15.25 -0.41 -1.59
N CYS A 118 -14.92 -1.17 -2.64
CA CYS A 118 -14.33 -0.64 -3.84
C CYS A 118 -15.42 0.15 -4.56
N VAL A 119 -15.19 1.46 -4.73
CA VAL A 119 -16.08 2.39 -5.42
C VAL A 119 -15.48 2.73 -6.78
#